data_AF-A0AAX0NEC0-F1
#
_entry.id   AF-A0AAX0NEC0-F1
#
_cell.length_a   1.000
_cell.length_b   1.000
_cell.length_c   1.000
_cell.angle_alpha   90.00
_cell.angle_beta   90.00
_cell.angle_gamma   90.00
#
_symmetry.space_group_name_H-M   'P 1'
#
loop_
_entity.id
_entity.type
_entity.pdbx_description
1 polymer ?
#
loop_
_entity_poly.entity_id
_entity_poly.type
_entity_poly.pdbx_seq_one_letter_code
_entity_poly.pdbx_strand_id
1 'polypeptide(L)'
;MKKSEWIDAFESIQGRKPTPQEFQEAMERQEFVDEVDTHCPKCKMDNPTGSPFCPNCGTKMDGSVNRVLDSAAGITGSIADKINAFTGGDGQVELKMRDLFSQAFKSHTRSEAESIFACGSANTTPLPEDISKEWPKPWYFVRVFGVLALTTIALYLMYVNFNNYNAFPGLIFVSSLAGAIPVLFFYFECNSPRNIDIMSVIEIFFLGGVLSLLLTLIIGTIFPGGTGELIPSMITGLVEEVGKVLATAYFIQKFKDKRYILNGLLIGGAVGAGFAVFETAGYVFQSALIPFNYEGVTTFLFNPNPTSPLSTAIFRGMLAFGGHVAWAAVTGAGLMMALKNQKVFSWNAIWSGESFRFLILVIVLHGLWDMDFVSLPVDNQGNLIATVEQISQAEMIKYIQYGSLAILVWIIILVIINRGLKEINAITKESNTLRLNERGQ
;
A
#
# COMPACT_ATOMS: atom_id res chain seq x y z
N MET A 1 11.18 42.79 27.54
CA MET A 1 12.61 42.40 27.37
C MET A 1 12.71 40.89 27.16
N LYS A 2 13.89 40.30 26.88
CA LYS A 2 14.00 38.83 26.81
C LYS A 2 13.86 38.22 28.22
N LYS A 3 13.35 37.00 28.34
CA LYS A 3 13.20 36.28 29.63
C LYS A 3 14.51 36.24 30.43
N SER A 4 15.64 35.99 29.78
CA SER A 4 16.95 35.98 30.43
C SER A 4 17.32 37.35 31.00
N GLU A 5 17.11 38.42 30.24
CA GLU A 5 17.39 39.80 30.66
C GLU A 5 16.49 40.23 31.83
N TRP A 6 15.24 39.78 31.84
CA TRP A 6 14.31 40.06 32.93
C TRP A 6 14.72 39.35 34.22
N ILE A 7 15.16 38.09 34.13
CA ILE A 7 15.65 37.33 35.29
C ILE A 7 16.91 37.99 35.86
N ASP A 8 17.86 38.39 35.01
CA ASP A 8 19.09 39.07 35.44
C ASP A 8 18.79 40.42 36.11
N ALA A 9 17.84 41.19 35.55
CA ALA A 9 17.39 42.44 36.15
C ALA A 9 16.72 42.20 37.52
N PHE A 10 15.86 41.19 37.62
CA PHE A 10 15.18 40.83 38.88
C PHE A 10 16.20 40.41 39.95
N GLU A 11 17.15 39.55 39.61
CA GLU A 11 18.21 39.09 40.52
C GLU A 11 19.10 40.24 40.99
N SER A 12 19.39 41.21 40.10
CA SER A 12 20.20 42.40 40.45
C SER A 12 19.50 43.33 41.44
N ILE A 13 18.17 43.42 41.40
CA ILE A 13 17.38 44.32 42.26
C ILE A 13 17.04 43.64 43.58
N GLN A 14 16.64 42.37 43.54
CA GLN A 14 16.10 41.64 44.70
C GLN A 14 17.14 40.74 45.39
N GLY A 15 18.33 40.56 44.80
CA GLY A 15 19.41 39.73 45.35
C GLY A 15 19.08 38.24 45.42
N ARG A 16 18.01 37.79 44.75
CA ARG A 16 17.54 36.40 44.71
C ARG A 16 16.82 36.11 43.39
N LYS A 17 16.69 34.81 43.09
CA LYS A 17 15.88 34.34 41.96
C LYS A 17 14.38 34.64 42.17
N PRO A 18 13.62 34.95 41.11
CA PRO A 18 12.17 35.14 41.19
C PRO A 18 11.49 33.83 41.59
N THR A 19 10.44 33.93 42.40
CA THR A 19 9.58 32.80 42.72
C THR A 19 8.65 32.46 41.54
N PRO A 20 8.09 31.24 41.46
CA PRO A 20 7.16 30.87 40.38
C PRO A 20 5.95 31.80 40.26
N GLN A 21 5.48 32.37 41.37
CA GLN A 21 4.34 33.27 41.41
C GLN A 21 4.70 34.66 40.86
N GLU A 22 5.86 35.21 41.24
CA GLU A 22 6.39 36.47 40.69
C GLU A 22 6.69 36.36 39.19
N PHE A 23 7.14 35.18 38.74
CA PHE A 23 7.36 34.91 37.32
C PHE A 23 6.06 34.90 36.51
N GLN A 24 5.01 34.28 37.05
CA GLN A 24 3.68 34.27 36.42
C GLN A 24 3.05 35.67 36.38
N GLU A 25 3.15 36.44 37.46
CA GLU A 25 2.67 37.83 37.47
C GLU A 25 3.40 38.70 36.43
N ALA A 26 4.71 38.49 36.24
CA ALA A 26 5.49 39.20 35.24
C ALA A 26 5.16 38.77 33.79
N MET A 27 4.77 37.51 33.58
CA MET A 27 4.21 37.06 32.30
C MET A 27 2.85 37.70 32.02
N GLU A 28 1.95 37.74 33.00
CA GLU A 28 0.62 38.37 32.86
C GLU A 28 0.73 39.88 32.59
N ARG A 29 1.74 40.54 33.16
CA ARG A 29 2.07 41.95 32.93
C ARG A 29 2.88 42.19 31.65
N GLN A 30 3.20 41.14 30.89
CA GLN A 30 3.96 41.18 29.64
C GLN A 30 5.34 41.87 29.77
N GLU A 31 6.00 41.73 30.92
CA GLU A 31 7.29 42.37 31.18
C GLU A 31 8.44 41.76 30.34
N PHE A 32 8.28 40.49 29.94
CA PHE A 32 9.18 39.80 29.02
C PHE A 32 8.45 38.91 28.02
N VAL A 33 9.15 38.56 26.94
CA VAL A 33 8.66 37.63 25.91
C VAL A 33 9.38 36.28 26.10
N ASP A 34 8.62 35.19 26.26
CA ASP A 34 9.18 33.83 26.32
C ASP A 34 9.61 33.43 24.90
N GLU A 35 10.86 32.99 24.72
CA GLU A 35 11.34 32.52 23.42
C GLU A 35 10.64 31.19 23.10
N VAL A 36 9.85 31.17 22.03
CA VAL A 36 8.99 30.06 21.60
C VAL A 36 9.81 28.78 21.37
N ASP A 37 9.34 27.65 21.91
CA ASP A 37 9.98 26.33 21.80
C ASP A 37 10.15 25.83 20.35
N THR A 38 11.27 25.14 20.08
CA THR A 38 11.53 24.49 18.78
C THR A 38 11.11 23.01 18.80
N HIS A 39 10.24 22.62 17.88
CA HIS A 39 9.67 21.28 17.85
C HIS A 39 10.63 20.27 17.23
N CYS A 40 10.83 19.12 17.89
CA CYS A 40 11.62 18.03 17.32
C CYS A 40 10.97 17.50 16.03
N PRO A 41 11.71 17.39 14.91
CA PRO A 41 11.13 16.93 13.65
C PRO A 41 10.77 15.44 13.66
N LYS A 42 11.37 14.66 14.57
CA LYS A 42 11.14 13.21 14.68
C LYS A 42 10.06 12.85 15.71
N CYS A 43 10.14 13.38 16.92
CA CYS A 43 9.26 13.01 18.03
C CYS A 43 8.30 14.13 18.48
N LYS A 44 8.37 15.31 17.86
CA LYS A 44 7.51 16.48 18.14
C LYS A 44 7.54 17.00 19.57
N MET A 45 8.52 16.58 20.37
CA MET A 45 8.77 17.16 21.68
C MET A 45 9.31 18.58 21.50
N ASP A 46 8.74 19.49 22.28
CA ASP A 46 9.21 20.87 22.41
C ASP A 46 10.59 20.87 23.05
N ASN A 47 11.57 21.44 22.34
CA ASN A 47 12.93 21.55 22.82
C ASN A 47 13.31 23.04 22.94
N PRO A 48 14.13 23.37 23.96
CA PRO A 48 14.69 24.70 24.09
C PRO A 48 15.37 25.13 22.78
N THR A 49 15.10 26.35 22.34
CA THR A 49 15.68 26.94 21.12
C THR A 49 17.20 26.85 21.15
N GLY A 50 17.80 26.27 20.10
CA GLY A 50 19.25 26.05 20.01
C GLY A 50 19.77 24.73 20.58
N SER A 51 18.90 23.84 21.07
CA SER A 51 19.29 22.49 21.51
C SER A 51 19.95 21.72 20.35
N PRO A 52 21.22 21.25 20.44
CA PRO A 52 21.88 20.58 19.32
C PRO A 52 21.26 19.21 18.99
N PHE A 53 20.64 18.57 19.98
CA PHE A 53 19.96 17.28 19.85
C PHE A 53 18.66 17.28 20.65
N CYS A 54 17.65 16.55 20.16
CA CYS A 54 16.43 16.31 20.91
C CYS A 54 16.68 15.30 22.05
N PRO A 55 16.51 15.66 23.34
CA PRO A 55 16.74 14.79 24.50
C PRO A 55 15.87 13.52 24.50
N ASN A 56 14.71 13.51 23.85
CA ASN A 56 13.84 12.34 23.81
C ASN A 56 14.23 11.30 22.76
N CYS A 57 14.82 11.71 21.63
CA CYS A 57 15.04 10.79 20.50
C CYS A 57 16.42 10.89 19.83
N GLY A 58 17.31 11.75 20.34
CA GLY A 58 18.68 11.92 19.86
C GLY A 58 18.80 12.60 18.48
N THR A 59 17.70 13.16 17.94
CA THR A 59 17.71 13.77 16.60
C THR A 59 18.42 15.12 16.62
N LYS A 60 19.34 15.35 15.67
CA LYS A 60 19.99 16.66 15.48
C LYS A 60 18.95 17.71 15.08
N MET A 61 19.00 18.87 15.73
CA MET A 61 18.06 19.98 15.51
C MET A 61 18.64 21.07 14.58
N ASP A 62 19.68 20.76 13.81
CA ASP A 62 20.37 21.66 12.86
C ASP A 62 19.58 21.92 11.54
N GLY A 63 18.33 21.50 11.50
CA GLY A 63 17.46 21.59 10.31
C GLY A 63 17.87 20.70 9.14
N SER A 64 18.89 19.84 9.27
CA SER A 64 19.27 18.89 8.21
C SER A 64 18.15 17.89 7.94
N VAL A 65 17.55 17.36 9.00
CA VAL A 65 16.44 16.40 8.93
C VAL A 65 15.19 17.04 8.31
N ASN A 66 14.87 18.28 8.67
CA ASN A 66 13.77 19.02 8.04
C ASN A 66 14.02 19.25 6.55
N ARG A 67 15.22 19.66 6.15
CA ARG A 67 15.56 19.83 4.73
C ARG A 67 15.40 18.54 3.92
N VAL A 68 15.79 17.39 4.48
CA VAL A 68 15.62 16.09 3.80
C VAL A 68 14.14 15.71 3.73
N LEU A 69 13.39 15.88 4.82
CA LEU A 69 11.94 15.61 4.86
C LEU A 69 11.16 16.51 3.89
N ASP A 70 11.45 17.80 3.86
CA ASP A 70 10.84 18.79 2.98
C ASP A 70 11.20 18.51 1.51
N SER A 71 12.45 18.11 1.24
CA SER A 71 12.87 17.69 -0.11
C SER A 71 12.15 16.42 -0.56
N ALA A 72 12.03 15.41 0.31
CA ALA A 72 11.30 14.19 0.01
C ALA A 72 9.80 14.46 -0.19
N ALA A 73 9.19 15.31 0.65
CA ALA A 73 7.81 15.75 0.50
C ALA A 73 7.58 16.53 -0.81
N GLY A 74 8.51 17.41 -1.19
CA GLY A 74 8.48 18.12 -2.46
C GLY A 74 8.59 17.20 -3.68
N ILE A 75 9.51 16.23 -3.65
CA ILE A 75 9.67 15.24 -4.72
C ILE A 75 8.41 14.39 -4.87
N THR A 76 7.90 13.84 -3.75
CA THR A 76 6.68 13.01 -3.75
C THR A 76 5.45 13.79 -4.22
N GLY A 77 5.29 15.04 -3.81
CA GLY A 77 4.24 15.94 -4.32
C GLY A 77 4.36 16.16 -5.84
N SER A 78 5.57 16.46 -6.33
CA SER A 78 5.80 16.65 -7.78
C SER A 78 5.50 15.39 -8.60
N ILE A 79 5.88 14.21 -8.09
CA ILE A 79 5.57 12.93 -8.73
C ILE A 79 4.05 12.70 -8.75
N ALA A 80 3.36 12.95 -7.63
CA ALA A 80 1.91 12.80 -7.54
C ALA A 80 1.17 13.73 -8.50
N ASP A 81 1.59 14.99 -8.63
CA ASP A 81 1.00 15.95 -9.56
C ASP A 81 1.21 15.51 -11.02
N LYS A 82 2.39 15.00 -11.38
CA LYS A 82 2.67 14.46 -12.73
C LYS A 82 1.81 13.23 -13.04
N ILE A 83 1.67 12.30 -12.09
CA ILE A 83 0.81 11.12 -12.23
C ILE A 83 -0.65 11.55 -12.38
N ASN A 84 -1.11 12.49 -11.57
CA ASN A 84 -2.47 13.02 -11.65
C ASN A 84 -2.74 13.61 -13.04
N ALA A 85 -1.84 14.47 -13.53
CA ALA A 85 -1.95 15.05 -14.87
C ALA A 85 -1.91 13.99 -15.98
N PHE A 86 -0.97 13.05 -15.93
CA PHE A 86 -0.85 11.95 -16.91
C PHE A 86 -2.13 11.11 -16.99
N THR A 87 -2.74 10.87 -15.83
CA THR A 87 -3.95 10.04 -15.69
C THR A 87 -5.24 10.84 -15.83
N GLY A 88 -5.18 12.11 -16.27
CA GLY A 88 -6.37 12.92 -16.59
C GLY A 88 -7.07 13.59 -15.40
N GLY A 89 -6.37 13.76 -14.27
CA GLY A 89 -6.86 14.53 -13.14
C GLY A 89 -6.39 15.99 -13.15
N ASP A 90 -7.22 16.89 -12.62
CA ASP A 90 -6.94 18.32 -12.53
C ASP A 90 -6.56 18.78 -11.11
N GLY A 91 -5.71 19.82 -11.05
CA GLY A 91 -5.27 20.48 -9.82
C GLY A 91 -4.22 19.71 -9.02
N GLN A 92 -3.77 20.32 -7.92
CA GLN A 92 -2.78 19.74 -7.02
C GLN A 92 -3.36 18.56 -6.22
N VAL A 93 -2.50 17.58 -5.93
CA VAL A 93 -2.81 16.44 -5.08
C VAL A 93 -2.27 16.67 -3.67
N GLU A 94 -3.18 16.80 -2.70
CA GLU A 94 -2.79 16.84 -1.29
C GLU A 94 -2.66 15.41 -0.75
N LEU A 95 -1.42 14.95 -0.52
CA LEU A 95 -1.15 13.61 0.01
C LEU A 95 -1.21 13.61 1.55
N LYS A 96 -2.33 13.18 2.13
CA LYS A 96 -2.50 13.11 3.60
C LYS A 96 -2.07 11.79 4.22
N MET A 97 -0.83 11.37 3.96
CA MET A 97 -0.28 10.09 4.46
C MET A 97 -0.37 9.95 5.98
N ARG A 98 -0.10 11.04 6.71
CA ARG A 98 -0.16 11.02 8.17
C ARG A 98 -1.58 10.77 8.68
N ASP A 99 -2.58 11.34 8.01
CA ASP A 99 -3.97 11.20 8.43
C ASP A 99 -4.48 9.79 8.12
N LEU A 100 -4.09 9.24 6.97
CA LEU A 100 -4.42 7.88 6.53
C LEU A 100 -4.01 6.81 7.55
N PHE A 101 -2.80 6.89 8.09
CA PHE A 101 -2.29 5.92 9.07
C PHE A 101 -2.46 6.36 10.53
N SER A 102 -3.19 7.46 10.80
CA SER A 102 -3.29 8.06 12.14
C SER A 102 -3.97 7.18 13.20
N GLN A 103 -4.77 6.20 12.77
CA GLN A 103 -5.49 5.27 13.65
C GLN A 103 -4.88 3.85 13.63
N ALA A 104 -3.94 3.57 12.74
CA ALA A 104 -3.48 2.20 12.46
C ALA A 104 -2.94 1.44 13.69
N PHE A 105 -2.27 2.14 14.60
CA PHE A 105 -1.67 1.56 15.80
C PHE A 105 -2.41 1.90 17.11
N LYS A 106 -3.57 2.56 17.01
CA LYS A 106 -4.37 2.90 18.20
C LYS A 106 -5.20 1.71 18.68
N SER A 107 -5.67 1.81 19.93
CA SER A 107 -6.61 0.85 20.50
C SER A 107 -8.01 1.16 19.98
N HIS A 108 -8.73 0.10 19.59
CA HIS A 108 -10.10 0.16 19.10
C HIS A 108 -10.93 -0.92 19.77
N THR A 109 -12.20 -0.62 19.96
CA THR A 109 -13.20 -1.53 20.53
C THR A 109 -13.67 -2.55 19.51
N ARG A 110 -14.27 -3.64 20.01
CA ARG A 110 -14.88 -4.68 19.16
C ARG A 110 -16.04 -4.13 18.31
N SER A 111 -16.84 -3.22 18.86
CA SER A 111 -17.96 -2.60 18.14
C SER A 111 -17.46 -1.77 16.94
N GLU A 112 -16.35 -1.04 17.10
CA GLU A 112 -15.72 -0.33 15.98
C GLU A 112 -15.27 -1.31 14.89
N ALA A 113 -14.68 -2.45 15.25
CA ALA A 113 -14.34 -3.49 14.27
C ALA A 113 -15.58 -4.03 13.55
N GLU A 114 -16.64 -4.36 14.29
CA GLU A 114 -17.89 -4.89 13.73
C GLU A 114 -18.55 -3.90 12.76
N SER A 115 -18.47 -2.59 13.03
CA SER A 115 -19.02 -1.56 12.14
C SER A 115 -18.30 -1.48 10.78
N ILE A 116 -17.01 -1.84 10.71
CA ILE A 116 -16.27 -1.93 9.45
C ILE A 116 -16.89 -3.01 8.54
N PHE A 117 -17.28 -4.15 9.12
CA PHE A 117 -17.86 -5.28 8.40
C PHE A 117 -19.36 -5.15 8.16
N ALA A 118 -20.04 -4.28 8.91
CA ALA A 118 -21.47 -4.07 8.79
C ALA A 118 -21.88 -3.33 7.50
N CYS A 119 -20.97 -3.03 6.57
CA CYS A 119 -21.26 -2.28 5.35
C CYS A 119 -21.71 -3.16 4.16
N GLY A 120 -22.26 -2.52 3.11
CA GLY A 120 -22.60 -3.18 1.84
C GLY A 120 -23.94 -3.90 1.78
N SER A 121 -24.77 -3.84 2.84
CA SER A 121 -26.15 -4.33 2.81
C SER A 121 -27.14 -3.26 2.37
N ALA A 122 -28.38 -3.64 2.08
CA ALA A 122 -29.46 -2.70 1.74
C ALA A 122 -29.71 -1.65 2.83
N ASN A 123 -29.50 -2.01 4.10
CA ASN A 123 -29.79 -1.14 5.26
C ASN A 123 -28.55 -0.40 5.79
N THR A 124 -27.36 -0.74 5.31
CA THR A 124 -26.09 -0.22 5.85
C THR A 124 -25.21 0.48 4.80
N THR A 125 -25.62 0.42 3.53
CA THR A 125 -25.01 1.23 2.49
C THR A 125 -25.51 2.68 2.64
N PRO A 126 -24.61 3.66 2.83
CA PRO A 126 -25.00 5.05 2.98
C PRO A 126 -25.61 5.60 1.69
N LEU A 127 -26.50 6.59 1.82
CA LEU A 127 -26.97 7.38 0.68
C LEU A 127 -25.81 8.25 0.15
N PRO A 128 -25.83 8.67 -1.13
CA PRO A 128 -24.76 9.48 -1.73
C PRO A 128 -24.41 10.77 -0.96
N GLU A 129 -25.37 11.35 -0.24
CA GLU A 129 -25.15 12.51 0.64
C GLU A 129 -24.39 12.20 1.95
N ASP A 130 -24.52 10.98 2.46
CA ASP A 130 -23.99 10.53 3.74
C ASP A 130 -22.62 9.83 3.60
N ILE A 131 -22.13 9.67 2.38
CA ILE A 131 -20.80 9.10 2.12
C ILE A 131 -19.74 10.03 2.71
N SER A 132 -18.80 9.45 3.48
CA SER A 132 -17.71 10.21 4.08
C SER A 132 -16.81 10.84 3.02
N LYS A 133 -16.52 12.13 3.22
CA LYS A 133 -15.66 12.96 2.37
C LYS A 133 -14.24 13.08 2.91
N GLU A 134 -14.06 12.66 4.17
CA GLU A 134 -12.77 12.69 4.82
C GLU A 134 -11.86 11.59 4.28
N TRP A 135 -10.56 11.80 4.45
CA TRP A 135 -9.60 10.74 4.20
C TRP A 135 -9.91 9.52 5.08
N PRO A 136 -9.91 8.30 4.49
CA PRO A 136 -10.13 7.10 5.27
C PRO A 136 -9.00 6.94 6.30
N LYS A 137 -9.32 6.33 7.44
CA LYS A 137 -8.37 6.08 8.54
C LYS A 137 -8.31 4.57 8.81
N PRO A 138 -7.81 3.76 7.86
CA PRO A 138 -7.73 2.30 8.00
C PRO A 138 -6.86 1.91 9.19
N TRP A 139 -7.29 0.91 9.94
CA TRP A 139 -6.59 0.40 11.12
C TRP A 139 -6.75 -1.09 11.33
N TYR A 140 -7.83 -1.71 10.85
CA TYR A 140 -8.08 -3.12 11.06
C TYR A 140 -7.09 -4.00 10.27
N PHE A 141 -6.59 -3.52 9.12
CA PHE A 141 -5.58 -4.21 8.33
C PHE A 141 -4.31 -4.57 9.14
N VAL A 142 -3.89 -3.72 10.08
CA VAL A 142 -2.74 -4.00 10.97
C VAL A 142 -3.05 -5.16 11.92
N ARG A 143 -4.30 -5.27 12.38
CA ARG A 143 -4.74 -6.36 13.25
C ARG A 143 -4.81 -7.67 12.48
N VAL A 144 -5.28 -7.64 11.24
CA VAL A 144 -5.28 -8.80 10.34
C VAL A 144 -3.85 -9.27 10.07
N PHE A 145 -2.93 -8.34 9.76
CA PHE A 145 -1.50 -8.67 9.64
C PHE A 145 -0.95 -9.31 10.91
N GLY A 146 -1.22 -8.73 12.09
CA GLY A 146 -0.75 -9.26 13.36
C GLY A 146 -1.23 -10.69 13.64
N VAL A 147 -2.50 -11.00 13.36
CA VAL A 147 -3.05 -12.36 13.51
C VAL A 147 -2.37 -13.32 12.55
N LEU A 148 -2.29 -12.98 11.25
CA LEU A 148 -1.65 -13.85 10.25
C LEU A 148 -0.16 -14.08 10.52
N ALA A 149 0.56 -13.05 10.95
CA ALA A 149 1.96 -13.15 11.34
C ALA A 149 2.14 -14.05 12.57
N LEU A 150 1.33 -13.87 13.61
CA LEU A 150 1.38 -14.72 14.82
C LEU A 150 1.06 -16.18 14.49
N THR A 151 0.03 -16.43 13.66
CA THR A 151 -0.32 -17.78 13.22
C THR A 151 0.79 -18.40 12.38
N THR A 152 1.44 -17.64 11.50
CA THR A 152 2.62 -18.10 10.73
C THR A 152 3.76 -18.50 11.66
N ILE A 153 4.06 -17.69 12.67
CA ILE A 153 5.09 -17.99 13.67
C ILE A 153 4.73 -19.26 14.45
N ALA A 154 3.47 -19.41 14.89
CA ALA A 154 3.04 -20.61 15.61
C ALA A 154 3.17 -21.88 14.76
N LEU A 155 2.74 -21.83 13.49
CA LEU A 155 2.88 -22.95 12.54
C LEU A 155 4.34 -23.28 12.26
N TYR A 156 5.20 -22.26 12.14
CA TYR A 156 6.64 -22.44 12.00
C TYR A 156 7.24 -23.14 13.21
N LEU A 157 6.90 -22.72 14.43
CA LEU A 157 7.36 -23.36 15.66
C LEU A 157 6.90 -24.82 15.74
N MET A 158 5.64 -25.11 15.38
CA MET A 158 5.12 -26.48 15.27
C MET A 158 5.94 -27.32 14.29
N TYR A 159 6.24 -26.76 13.12
CA TYR A 159 7.00 -27.46 12.08
C TYR A 159 8.46 -27.73 12.51
N VAL A 160 9.16 -26.72 13.04
CA VAL A 160 10.60 -26.79 13.33
C VAL A 160 10.89 -27.37 14.71
N ASN A 161 10.32 -26.81 15.77
CA ASN A 161 10.67 -27.17 17.14
C ASN A 161 10.03 -28.50 17.57
N PHE A 162 8.85 -28.82 17.02
CA PHE A 162 8.13 -30.05 17.34
C PHE A 162 8.20 -31.10 16.23
N ASN A 163 8.95 -30.85 15.15
CA ASN A 163 9.08 -31.75 13.99
C ASN A 163 7.73 -32.21 13.41
N ASN A 164 6.71 -31.35 13.46
CA ASN A 164 5.37 -31.68 12.99
C ASN A 164 5.22 -31.27 11.52
N TYR A 165 5.56 -32.19 10.61
CA TYR A 165 5.46 -31.95 9.17
C TYR A 165 4.04 -31.67 8.66
N ASN A 166 3.00 -32.07 9.41
CA ASN A 166 1.61 -31.74 9.07
C ASN A 166 1.31 -30.23 9.22
N ALA A 167 2.17 -29.46 9.89
CA ALA A 167 2.05 -28.01 9.97
C ALA A 167 2.45 -27.32 8.66
N PHE A 168 3.14 -28.01 7.73
CA PHE A 168 3.68 -27.40 6.51
C PHE A 168 2.61 -26.88 5.54
N PRO A 169 1.54 -27.63 5.20
CA PRO A 169 0.46 -27.08 4.38
C PRO A 169 -0.19 -25.85 5.01
N GLY A 170 -0.35 -25.85 6.34
CA GLY A 170 -0.81 -24.69 7.09
C GLY A 170 0.15 -23.51 6.97
N LEU A 171 1.46 -23.75 7.06
CA LEU A 171 2.48 -22.73 6.91
C LEU A 171 2.45 -22.09 5.51
N ILE A 172 2.34 -22.90 4.45
CA ILE A 172 2.17 -22.39 3.06
C ILE A 172 0.95 -21.49 2.99
N PHE A 173 -0.20 -21.97 3.49
CA PHE A 173 -1.47 -21.28 3.39
C PHE A 173 -1.45 -19.94 4.13
N VAL A 174 -1.10 -19.93 5.41
CA VAL A 174 -1.16 -18.72 6.25
C VAL A 174 -0.08 -17.71 5.87
N SER A 175 1.14 -18.16 5.57
CA SER A 175 2.23 -17.25 5.19
C SER A 175 1.96 -16.53 3.87
N SER A 176 1.32 -17.21 2.91
CA SER A 176 0.93 -16.62 1.62
C SER A 176 -0.17 -15.55 1.79
N LEU A 177 -1.04 -15.69 2.80
CA LEU A 177 -2.07 -14.71 3.15
C LEU A 177 -1.49 -13.47 3.85
N ALA A 178 -0.41 -13.63 4.63
CA ALA A 178 0.12 -12.63 5.54
C ALA A 178 0.55 -11.31 4.85
N GLY A 179 0.95 -11.36 3.57
CA GLY A 179 1.27 -10.16 2.80
C GLY A 179 0.05 -9.52 2.13
N ALA A 180 -0.68 -10.30 1.34
CA ALA A 180 -1.72 -9.80 0.44
C ALA A 180 -3.04 -9.44 1.14
N ILE A 181 -3.47 -10.22 2.13
CA ILE A 181 -4.76 -10.01 2.81
C ILE A 181 -4.78 -8.68 3.58
N PRO A 182 -3.74 -8.27 4.34
CA PRO A 182 -3.73 -6.94 4.96
C PRO A 182 -3.89 -5.80 3.96
N VAL A 183 -3.25 -5.88 2.79
CA VAL A 183 -3.39 -4.85 1.74
C VAL A 183 -4.83 -4.82 1.20
N LEU A 184 -5.47 -5.98 1.03
CA LEU A 184 -6.89 -6.06 0.66
C LEU A 184 -7.79 -5.41 1.73
N PHE A 185 -7.55 -5.70 3.01
CA PHE A 185 -8.29 -5.07 4.11
C PHE A 185 -8.09 -3.56 4.15
N PHE A 186 -6.89 -3.08 3.85
CA PHE A 186 -6.63 -1.66 3.71
C PHE A 186 -7.53 -1.05 2.61
N TYR A 187 -7.65 -1.67 1.43
CA TYR A 187 -8.57 -1.18 0.39
C TYR A 187 -10.05 -1.28 0.80
N PHE A 188 -10.41 -2.32 1.54
CA PHE A 188 -11.77 -2.48 2.07
C PHE A 188 -12.13 -1.33 3.02
N GLU A 189 -11.21 -0.97 3.92
CA GLU A 189 -11.37 0.16 4.85
C GLU A 189 -11.33 1.52 4.14
N CYS A 190 -10.57 1.64 3.05
CA CYS A 190 -10.52 2.83 2.20
C CYS A 190 -11.78 3.02 1.34
N ASN A 191 -12.64 2.00 1.22
CA ASN A 191 -13.86 2.09 0.42
C ASN A 191 -14.93 2.97 1.12
N SER A 192 -14.78 4.29 1.00
CA SER A 192 -15.69 5.27 1.60
C SER A 192 -17.17 5.09 1.19
N PRO A 193 -17.53 4.69 -0.05
CA PRO A 193 -18.91 4.40 -0.42
C PRO A 193 -19.58 3.28 0.39
N ARG A 194 -18.80 2.40 1.04
CA ARG A 194 -19.31 1.35 1.95
C ARG A 194 -20.44 0.50 1.35
N ASN A 195 -20.40 0.30 0.03
CA ASN A 195 -21.44 -0.39 -0.75
C ASN A 195 -21.02 -1.78 -1.26
N ILE A 196 -19.83 -2.25 -0.88
CA ILE A 196 -19.34 -3.62 -1.15
C ILE A 196 -19.19 -4.31 0.20
N ASP A 197 -19.93 -5.40 0.40
CA ASP A 197 -19.88 -6.23 1.58
C ASP A 197 -18.69 -7.19 1.55
N ILE A 198 -18.30 -7.70 2.72
CA ILE A 198 -17.14 -8.60 2.85
C ILE A 198 -17.34 -9.94 2.11
N MET A 199 -18.58 -10.42 1.93
CA MET A 199 -18.86 -11.68 1.23
C MET A 199 -18.58 -11.53 -0.26
N SER A 200 -18.96 -10.40 -0.85
CA SER A 200 -18.57 -10.01 -2.21
C SER A 200 -17.05 -9.91 -2.34
N VAL A 201 -16.35 -9.30 -1.37
CA VAL A 201 -14.87 -9.21 -1.39
C VAL A 201 -14.23 -10.60 -1.36
N ILE A 202 -14.71 -11.49 -0.50
CA ILE A 202 -14.26 -12.88 -0.42
C ILE A 202 -14.52 -13.62 -1.75
N GLU A 203 -15.71 -13.44 -2.35
CA GLU A 203 -16.05 -14.01 -3.65
C GLU A 203 -15.06 -13.55 -4.73
N ILE A 204 -14.80 -12.26 -4.83
CA ILE A 204 -13.86 -11.68 -5.81
C ILE A 204 -12.44 -12.19 -5.55
N PHE A 205 -12.01 -12.26 -4.29
CA PHE A 205 -10.70 -12.78 -3.92
C PHE A 205 -10.50 -14.21 -4.42
N PHE A 206 -11.42 -15.13 -4.11
CA PHE A 206 -11.29 -16.53 -4.52
C PHE A 206 -11.52 -16.72 -6.02
N LEU A 207 -12.72 -16.35 -6.51
CA LEU A 207 -13.10 -16.63 -7.89
C LEU A 207 -12.40 -15.71 -8.88
N GLY A 208 -12.21 -14.43 -8.55
CA GLY A 208 -11.46 -13.49 -9.37
C GLY A 208 -9.97 -13.77 -9.38
N GLY A 209 -9.37 -14.11 -8.24
CA GLY A 209 -7.98 -14.55 -8.17
C GLY A 209 -7.71 -15.75 -9.08
N VAL A 210 -8.48 -16.83 -8.93
CA VAL A 210 -8.34 -18.03 -9.77
C VAL A 210 -8.64 -17.74 -11.25
N LEU A 211 -9.69 -16.95 -11.54
CA LEU A 211 -10.01 -16.57 -12.92
C LEU A 211 -8.85 -15.79 -13.56
N SER A 212 -8.25 -14.85 -12.84
CA SER A 212 -7.11 -14.08 -13.36
C SER A 212 -5.90 -14.95 -13.64
N LEU A 213 -5.58 -15.92 -12.76
CA LEU A 213 -4.51 -16.90 -13.01
C LEU A 213 -4.82 -17.79 -14.22
N LEU A 214 -6.05 -18.27 -14.36
CA LEU A 214 -6.47 -19.08 -15.50
C LEU A 214 -6.30 -18.29 -16.82
N LEU A 215 -6.73 -17.02 -16.83
CA LEU A 215 -6.57 -16.15 -17.98
C LEU A 215 -5.08 -15.89 -18.31
N THR A 216 -4.26 -15.63 -17.29
CA THR A 216 -2.80 -15.51 -17.44
C THR A 216 -2.20 -16.75 -18.09
N LEU A 217 -2.57 -17.95 -17.64
CA LEU A 217 -2.07 -19.20 -18.23
C LEU A 217 -2.50 -19.35 -19.68
N ILE A 218 -3.76 -19.08 -20.02
CA ILE A 218 -4.27 -19.17 -21.39
C ILE A 218 -3.53 -18.18 -22.30
N ILE A 219 -3.42 -16.91 -21.90
CA ILE A 219 -2.74 -15.88 -22.69
C ILE A 219 -1.24 -16.19 -22.81
N GLY A 220 -0.62 -16.73 -21.76
CA GLY A 220 0.78 -17.13 -21.72
C GLY A 220 1.14 -18.26 -22.70
N THR A 221 0.17 -19.10 -23.10
CA THR A 221 0.40 -20.09 -24.17
C THR A 221 0.65 -19.44 -25.53
N ILE A 222 0.13 -18.23 -25.76
CA ILE A 222 0.25 -17.48 -27.01
C ILE A 222 1.45 -16.53 -26.94
N PHE A 223 1.65 -15.89 -25.79
CA PHE A 223 2.72 -14.94 -25.53
C PHE A 223 3.61 -15.45 -24.39
N PRO A 224 4.61 -16.31 -24.69
CA PRO A 224 5.50 -16.85 -23.67
C PRO A 224 6.35 -15.71 -23.07
N GLY A 225 6.17 -15.48 -21.77
CA GLY A 225 6.96 -14.53 -20.99
C GLY A 225 8.17 -15.18 -20.30
N GLY A 226 8.83 -14.41 -19.45
CA GLY A 226 9.93 -14.84 -18.60
C GLY A 226 10.32 -13.75 -17.60
N THR A 227 11.41 -13.96 -16.87
CA THR A 227 11.97 -12.97 -15.94
C THR A 227 13.45 -12.72 -16.25
N GLY A 228 14.01 -11.64 -15.71
CA GLY A 228 15.40 -11.22 -15.91
C GLY A 228 15.59 -10.30 -17.12
N GLU A 229 15.37 -10.78 -18.34
CA GLU A 229 15.55 -9.96 -19.54
C GLU A 229 14.38 -8.99 -19.79
N LEU A 230 14.66 -7.82 -20.37
CA LEU A 230 13.66 -6.77 -20.62
C LEU A 230 12.42 -7.25 -21.39
N ILE A 231 12.60 -7.93 -22.53
CA ILE A 231 11.47 -8.34 -23.37
C ILE A 231 10.63 -9.43 -22.68
N PRO A 232 11.21 -10.55 -22.18
CA PRO A 232 10.45 -11.56 -21.44
C PRO A 232 9.71 -10.99 -20.23
N SER A 233 10.36 -10.13 -19.42
CA SER A 233 9.74 -9.52 -18.25
C SER A 233 8.57 -8.60 -18.61
N MET A 234 8.70 -7.80 -19.69
CA MET A 234 7.60 -6.97 -20.19
C MET A 234 6.43 -7.80 -20.73
N ILE A 235 6.70 -8.95 -21.35
CA ILE A 235 5.66 -9.88 -21.80
C ILE A 235 4.94 -10.48 -20.59
N THR A 236 5.65 -10.91 -19.54
CA THR A 236 5.04 -11.38 -18.29
C THR A 236 4.13 -10.31 -17.71
N GLY A 237 4.63 -9.07 -17.56
CA GLY A 237 3.83 -7.93 -17.11
C GLY A 237 2.59 -7.70 -17.97
N LEU A 238 2.68 -7.80 -19.30
CA LEU A 238 1.53 -7.68 -20.20
C LEU A 238 0.51 -8.79 -19.97
N VAL A 239 0.95 -10.04 -20.01
CA VAL A 239 0.10 -11.23 -19.94
C VAL A 239 -0.66 -11.27 -18.63
N GLU A 240 0.05 -11.06 -17.51
CA GLU A 240 -0.58 -11.16 -16.21
C GLU A 240 -1.54 -10.01 -15.92
N GLU A 241 -1.18 -8.77 -16.27
CA GLU A 241 -2.02 -7.61 -15.98
C GLU A 241 -3.25 -7.58 -16.88
N VAL A 242 -3.17 -8.09 -18.12
CA VAL A 242 -4.35 -8.34 -18.95
C VAL A 242 -5.26 -9.40 -18.32
N GLY A 243 -4.70 -10.50 -17.81
CA GLY A 243 -5.48 -11.52 -17.09
C GLY A 243 -6.24 -10.94 -15.88
N LYS A 244 -5.56 -10.13 -15.07
CA LYS A 244 -6.13 -9.47 -13.88
C LYS A 244 -7.19 -8.43 -14.24
N VAL A 245 -6.97 -7.58 -15.25
CA VAL A 245 -7.95 -6.54 -15.63
C VAL A 245 -9.21 -7.15 -16.25
N LEU A 246 -9.09 -8.26 -17.00
CA LEU A 246 -10.25 -8.98 -17.54
C LEU A 246 -11.10 -9.61 -16.43
N ALA A 247 -10.47 -10.25 -15.44
CA ALA A 247 -11.17 -10.78 -14.27
C ALA A 247 -11.84 -9.65 -13.46
N THR A 248 -11.14 -8.53 -13.26
CA THR A 248 -11.66 -7.35 -12.59
C THR A 248 -12.87 -6.77 -13.33
N ALA A 249 -12.77 -6.63 -14.65
CA ALA A 249 -13.83 -6.16 -15.53
C ALA A 249 -15.10 -7.02 -15.42
N TYR A 250 -14.96 -8.34 -15.34
CA TYR A 250 -16.09 -9.25 -15.12
C TYR A 250 -16.87 -8.94 -13.83
N PHE A 251 -16.17 -8.74 -12.71
CA PHE A 251 -16.83 -8.38 -11.44
C PHE A 251 -17.42 -6.97 -11.46
N ILE A 252 -16.72 -6.03 -12.08
CA ILE A 252 -17.22 -4.66 -12.30
C ILE A 252 -18.48 -4.66 -13.20
N GLN A 253 -18.59 -5.59 -14.14
CA GLN A 253 -19.80 -5.80 -14.93
C GLN A 253 -20.93 -6.39 -14.07
N LYS A 254 -20.61 -7.38 -13.21
CA LYS A 254 -21.56 -8.03 -12.29
C LYS A 254 -22.18 -7.02 -11.31
N PHE A 255 -21.37 -6.13 -10.74
CA PHE A 255 -21.81 -5.11 -9.78
C PHE A 255 -22.23 -3.79 -10.46
N LYS A 256 -23.33 -3.84 -11.22
CA LYS A 256 -23.77 -2.74 -12.10
C LYS A 256 -23.94 -1.40 -11.40
N ASP A 257 -24.40 -1.41 -10.14
CA ASP A 257 -24.77 -0.21 -9.37
C ASP A 257 -23.60 0.34 -8.52
N LYS A 258 -22.45 -0.34 -8.51
CA LYS A 258 -21.32 -0.03 -7.64
C LYS A 258 -20.23 0.73 -8.39
N ARG A 259 -20.55 1.92 -8.92
CA ARG A 259 -19.72 2.70 -9.88
C ARG A 259 -18.93 3.86 -9.25
N TYR A 260 -18.12 3.57 -8.23
CA TYR A 260 -17.19 4.56 -7.67
C TYR A 260 -15.75 4.16 -7.97
N ILE A 261 -14.84 5.13 -8.09
CA ILE A 261 -13.40 4.87 -8.27
C ILE A 261 -12.85 3.96 -7.16
N LEU A 262 -13.25 4.21 -5.91
CA LEU A 262 -12.82 3.41 -4.75
C LEU A 262 -13.38 1.98 -4.77
N ASN A 263 -14.52 1.75 -5.43
CA ASN A 263 -15.02 0.40 -5.68
C ASN A 263 -14.13 -0.35 -6.66
N GLY A 264 -13.67 0.33 -7.71
CA GLY A 264 -12.71 -0.23 -8.66
C GLY A 264 -11.39 -0.60 -7.99
N LEU A 265 -10.90 0.28 -7.11
CA LEU A 265 -9.71 0.02 -6.28
C LEU A 265 -9.88 -1.25 -5.43
N LEU A 266 -11.01 -1.39 -4.72
CA LEU A 266 -11.30 -2.56 -3.90
C LEU A 266 -11.49 -3.84 -4.72
N ILE A 267 -12.28 -3.81 -5.80
CA ILE A 267 -12.56 -5.00 -6.63
C ILE A 267 -11.27 -5.46 -7.30
N GLY A 268 -10.50 -4.56 -7.91
CA GLY A 268 -9.20 -4.88 -8.51
C GLY A 268 -8.21 -5.40 -7.45
N GLY A 269 -8.14 -4.73 -6.30
CA GLY A 269 -7.31 -5.18 -5.17
C GLY A 269 -7.68 -6.57 -4.67
N ALA A 270 -8.96 -6.94 -4.65
CA ALA A 270 -9.41 -8.28 -4.27
C ALA A 270 -8.96 -9.35 -5.29
N VAL A 271 -9.09 -9.07 -6.59
CA VAL A 271 -8.57 -9.96 -7.65
C VAL A 271 -7.05 -10.13 -7.50
N GLY A 272 -6.32 -9.02 -7.37
CA GLY A 272 -4.86 -9.04 -7.20
C GLY A 272 -4.39 -9.72 -5.93
N ALA A 273 -5.13 -9.58 -4.83
CA ALA A 273 -4.86 -10.31 -3.59
C ALA A 273 -5.04 -11.82 -3.79
N GLY A 274 -6.11 -12.26 -4.45
CA GLY A 274 -6.31 -13.66 -4.79
C GLY A 274 -5.17 -14.20 -5.63
N PHE A 275 -4.83 -13.51 -6.73
CA PHE A 275 -3.69 -13.83 -7.59
C PHE A 275 -2.40 -14.00 -6.76
N ALA A 276 -2.05 -13.00 -5.96
CA ALA A 276 -0.82 -12.96 -5.18
C ALA A 276 -0.73 -14.12 -4.16
N VAL A 277 -1.84 -14.45 -3.48
CA VAL A 277 -1.87 -15.53 -2.48
C VAL A 277 -1.65 -16.88 -3.14
N PHE A 278 -2.41 -17.20 -4.19
CA PHE A 278 -2.30 -18.50 -4.86
C PHE A 278 -0.95 -18.68 -5.53
N GLU A 279 -0.44 -17.65 -6.17
CA GLU A 279 0.87 -17.67 -6.80
C GLU A 279 1.99 -17.83 -5.75
N THR A 280 1.92 -17.08 -4.65
CA THR A 280 2.91 -17.19 -3.56
C THR A 280 2.88 -18.56 -2.91
N ALA A 281 1.70 -19.17 -2.71
CA ALA A 281 1.61 -20.53 -2.23
C ALA A 281 2.32 -21.53 -3.15
N GLY A 282 2.22 -21.34 -4.47
CA GLY A 282 2.94 -22.10 -5.48
C GLY A 282 4.47 -21.95 -5.36
N TYR A 283 4.98 -20.73 -5.22
CA TYR A 283 6.42 -20.48 -5.03
C TYR A 283 6.96 -21.04 -3.71
N VAL A 284 6.20 -20.93 -2.62
CA VAL A 284 6.58 -21.52 -1.32
C VAL A 284 6.61 -23.05 -1.43
N PHE A 285 5.64 -23.65 -2.13
CA PHE A 285 5.66 -25.08 -2.40
C PHE A 285 6.85 -25.50 -3.27
N GLN A 286 7.10 -24.79 -4.38
CA GLN A 286 8.19 -25.09 -5.31
C GLN A 286 9.56 -24.97 -4.65
N SER A 287 9.77 -23.97 -3.78
CA SER A 287 11.03 -23.81 -3.04
C SER A 287 11.27 -24.91 -1.99
N ALA A 288 10.25 -25.72 -1.67
CA ALA A 288 10.39 -26.92 -0.86
C ALA A 288 10.80 -28.16 -1.69
N LEU A 289 10.84 -28.06 -3.01
CA LEU A 289 11.20 -29.16 -3.89
C LEU A 289 12.66 -29.07 -4.32
N ILE A 290 13.35 -30.21 -4.30
CA ILE A 290 14.73 -30.34 -4.81
C ILE A 290 14.76 -31.32 -5.99
N PRO A 291 15.51 -31.01 -7.06
CA PRO A 291 15.66 -31.94 -8.18
C PRO A 291 16.53 -33.13 -7.76
N PHE A 292 16.07 -34.33 -8.10
CA PHE A 292 16.78 -35.59 -7.91
C PHE A 292 16.93 -36.28 -9.26
N ASN A 293 18.17 -36.49 -9.68
CA ASN A 293 18.50 -37.13 -10.95
C ASN A 293 18.91 -38.58 -10.70
N TYR A 294 18.18 -39.52 -11.30
CA TYR A 294 18.52 -40.95 -11.26
C TYR A 294 18.34 -41.55 -12.65
N GLU A 295 19.40 -42.19 -13.18
CA GLU A 295 19.41 -42.83 -14.50
C GLU A 295 18.90 -41.94 -15.66
N GLY A 296 19.21 -40.64 -15.63
CA GLY A 296 18.78 -39.69 -16.65
C GLY A 296 17.33 -39.21 -16.51
N VAL A 297 16.61 -39.64 -15.48
CA VAL A 297 15.27 -39.12 -15.12
C VAL A 297 15.41 -38.12 -13.98
N THR A 298 14.94 -36.88 -14.21
CA THR A 298 14.80 -35.86 -13.16
C THR A 298 13.43 -35.98 -12.51
N THR A 299 13.40 -36.19 -11.20
CA THR A 299 12.19 -36.10 -10.37
C THR A 299 12.36 -35.03 -9.29
N PHE A 300 11.27 -34.56 -8.70
CA PHE A 300 11.30 -33.57 -7.62
C PHE A 300 10.98 -34.23 -6.29
N LEU A 301 11.87 -34.10 -5.31
CA LEU A 301 11.69 -34.62 -3.97
C LEU A 301 11.37 -33.49 -3.00
N PHE A 302 10.54 -33.79 -2.00
CA PHE A 302 10.25 -32.85 -0.92
C PHE A 302 11.45 -32.70 0.02
N ASN A 303 11.91 -31.47 0.22
CA ASN A 303 12.93 -31.11 1.19
C ASN A 303 12.25 -30.65 2.49
N PRO A 304 12.42 -31.39 3.60
CA PRO A 304 11.82 -31.02 4.89
C PRO A 304 12.46 -29.78 5.52
N ASN A 305 13.56 -29.26 4.98
CA ASN A 305 14.15 -28.02 5.48
C ASN A 305 13.25 -26.81 5.13
N PRO A 306 12.72 -26.08 6.13
CA PRO A 306 11.82 -24.96 5.89
C PRO A 306 12.53 -23.66 5.48
N THR A 307 13.86 -23.62 5.47
CA THR A 307 14.61 -22.37 5.21
C THR A 307 14.23 -21.75 3.87
N SER A 308 14.18 -22.53 2.78
CA SER A 308 13.84 -22.01 1.45
C SER A 308 12.35 -21.64 1.30
N PRO A 309 11.38 -22.47 1.76
CA PRO A 309 9.98 -22.09 1.81
C PRO A 309 9.71 -20.84 2.63
N LEU A 310 10.32 -20.74 3.82
CA LEU A 310 10.11 -19.60 4.71
C LEU A 310 10.73 -18.32 4.17
N SER A 311 11.96 -18.36 3.64
CA SER A 311 12.59 -17.18 3.04
C SER A 311 11.77 -16.68 1.84
N THR A 312 11.27 -17.59 1.02
CA THR A 312 10.38 -17.28 -0.11
C THR A 312 9.08 -16.65 0.38
N ALA A 313 8.44 -17.22 1.41
CA ALA A 313 7.20 -16.71 1.97
C ALA A 313 7.36 -15.30 2.57
N ILE A 314 8.41 -15.07 3.37
CA ILE A 314 8.70 -13.77 3.97
C ILE A 314 8.97 -12.73 2.88
N PHE A 315 9.84 -13.08 1.93
CA PHE A 315 10.24 -12.17 0.88
C PHE A 315 9.05 -11.77 0.01
N ARG A 316 8.28 -12.74 -0.49
CA ARG A 316 7.08 -12.47 -1.29
C ARG A 316 5.97 -11.78 -0.47
N GLY A 317 5.84 -12.11 0.81
CA GLY A 317 4.91 -11.45 1.72
C GLY A 317 5.21 -9.96 1.92
N MET A 318 6.49 -9.59 2.06
CA MET A 318 6.92 -8.19 2.11
C MET A 318 6.65 -7.47 0.79
N LEU A 319 6.96 -8.13 -0.33
CA LEU A 319 6.77 -7.58 -1.67
C LEU A 319 5.30 -7.42 -2.06
N ALA A 320 4.38 -8.19 -1.47
CA ALA A 320 2.94 -8.11 -1.72
C ALA A 320 2.35 -6.70 -1.46
N PHE A 321 3.01 -5.89 -0.63
CA PHE A 321 2.64 -4.49 -0.40
C PHE A 321 2.72 -3.65 -1.68
N GLY A 322 3.73 -3.87 -2.54
CA GLY A 322 3.96 -3.10 -3.76
C GLY A 322 3.73 -3.84 -5.08
N GLY A 323 3.33 -5.11 -5.01
CA GLY A 323 3.19 -6.00 -6.17
C GLY A 323 1.76 -6.12 -6.70
N HIS A 324 1.37 -7.35 -7.08
CA HIS A 324 0.11 -7.67 -7.76
C HIS A 324 -1.16 -7.07 -7.14
N VAL A 325 -1.24 -6.99 -5.81
CA VAL A 325 -2.41 -6.44 -5.11
C VAL A 325 -2.59 -4.95 -5.45
N ALA A 326 -1.49 -4.20 -5.44
CA ALA A 326 -1.46 -2.78 -5.76
C ALA A 326 -1.72 -2.53 -7.25
N TRP A 327 -1.08 -3.32 -8.12
CA TRP A 327 -1.23 -3.24 -9.57
C TRP A 327 -2.66 -3.47 -10.04
N ALA A 328 -3.31 -4.53 -9.54
CA ALA A 328 -4.70 -4.83 -9.86
C ALA A 328 -5.66 -3.77 -9.29
N ALA A 329 -5.38 -3.21 -8.11
CA ALA A 329 -6.18 -2.12 -7.55
C ALA A 329 -6.11 -0.86 -8.43
N VAL A 330 -4.93 -0.51 -8.92
CA VAL A 330 -4.71 0.64 -9.82
C VAL A 330 -5.48 0.46 -11.14
N THR A 331 -5.38 -0.71 -11.78
CA THR A 331 -6.11 -0.97 -13.03
C THR A 331 -7.62 -1.04 -12.82
N GLY A 332 -8.10 -1.61 -11.72
CA GLY A 332 -9.51 -1.63 -11.35
C GLY A 332 -10.09 -0.22 -11.13
N ALA A 333 -9.34 0.66 -10.45
CA ALA A 333 -9.73 2.06 -10.29
C ALA A 333 -9.74 2.82 -11.63
N GLY A 334 -8.73 2.60 -12.49
CA GLY A 334 -8.67 3.17 -13.83
C GLY A 334 -9.87 2.75 -14.70
N LEU A 335 -10.29 1.49 -14.62
CA LEU A 335 -11.47 1.01 -15.31
C LEU A 335 -12.76 1.71 -14.83
N MET A 336 -12.92 1.93 -13.52
CA MET A 336 -14.05 2.70 -13.01
C MET A 336 -14.03 4.17 -13.48
N MET A 337 -12.86 4.79 -13.60
CA MET A 337 -12.74 6.15 -14.14
C MET A 337 -13.25 6.24 -15.58
N ALA A 338 -12.87 5.28 -16.44
CA ALA A 338 -13.36 5.22 -17.82
C ALA A 338 -14.88 4.94 -17.92
N LEU A 339 -15.47 4.34 -16.87
CA LEU A 339 -16.89 4.01 -16.79
C LEU A 339 -17.74 5.10 -16.08
N LYS A 340 -17.14 6.17 -15.58
CA LYS A 340 -17.79 7.17 -14.69
C LYS A 340 -19.13 7.75 -15.22
N ASN A 341 -19.29 7.83 -16.54
CA ASN A 341 -20.51 8.37 -17.18
C ASN A 341 -21.30 7.32 -17.98
N GLN A 342 -20.97 6.03 -17.81
CA GLN A 342 -21.62 4.95 -18.56
C GLN A 342 -22.64 4.22 -17.68
N LYS A 343 -23.91 4.22 -18.12
CA LYS A 343 -24.98 3.46 -17.46
C LYS A 343 -24.84 1.94 -17.67
N VAL A 344 -24.19 1.54 -18.75
CA VAL A 344 -23.99 0.13 -19.12
C VAL A 344 -22.49 -0.14 -19.18
N PHE A 345 -22.07 -1.28 -18.66
CA PHE A 345 -20.68 -1.71 -18.74
C PHE A 345 -20.28 -1.94 -20.20
N SER A 346 -19.15 -1.37 -20.61
CA SER A 346 -18.56 -1.58 -21.93
C SER A 346 -17.19 -2.22 -21.79
N TRP A 347 -16.97 -3.37 -22.44
CA TRP A 347 -15.66 -4.02 -22.48
C TRP A 347 -14.59 -3.16 -23.19
N ASN A 348 -15.02 -2.27 -24.08
CA ASN A 348 -14.12 -1.30 -24.72
C ASN A 348 -13.57 -0.28 -23.72
N ALA A 349 -14.19 -0.13 -22.53
CA ALA A 349 -13.72 0.79 -21.51
C ALA A 349 -12.30 0.44 -21.04
N ILE A 350 -11.94 -0.85 -21.01
CA ILE A 350 -10.60 -1.33 -20.66
C ILE A 350 -9.53 -0.66 -21.52
N TRP A 351 -9.82 -0.54 -22.82
CA TRP A 351 -8.92 -0.05 -23.86
C TRP A 351 -9.10 1.46 -24.16
N SER A 352 -9.74 2.19 -23.25
CA SER A 352 -10.07 3.61 -23.47
C SER A 352 -9.63 4.49 -22.30
N GLY A 353 -9.46 5.79 -22.58
CA GLY A 353 -9.32 6.84 -21.58
C GLY A 353 -8.26 6.56 -20.52
N GLU A 354 -8.62 6.79 -19.26
CA GLU A 354 -7.77 6.57 -18.10
C GLU A 354 -7.45 5.09 -17.85
N SER A 355 -8.41 4.19 -18.11
CA SER A 355 -8.23 2.74 -17.92
C SER A 355 -7.02 2.23 -18.68
N PHE A 356 -6.92 2.58 -19.97
CA PHE A 356 -5.81 2.13 -20.81
C PHE A 356 -4.47 2.72 -20.36
N ARG A 357 -4.44 3.99 -19.93
CA ARG A 357 -3.21 4.62 -19.41
C ARG A 357 -2.72 3.95 -18.13
N PHE A 358 -3.63 3.63 -17.20
CA PHE A 358 -3.28 2.89 -15.99
C PHE A 358 -2.84 1.46 -16.29
N LEU A 359 -3.47 0.79 -17.26
CA LEU A 359 -3.07 -0.55 -17.69
C LEU A 359 -1.64 -0.57 -18.25
N ILE A 360 -1.31 0.33 -19.19
CA ILE A 360 0.07 0.46 -19.71
C ILE A 360 1.05 0.76 -18.59
N LEU A 361 0.72 1.71 -17.72
CA LEU A 361 1.57 2.09 -16.60
C LEU A 361 1.90 0.87 -15.72
N VAL A 362 0.88 0.10 -15.34
CA VAL A 362 1.05 -1.08 -14.49
C VAL A 362 1.81 -2.20 -15.21
N ILE A 363 1.57 -2.43 -16.51
CA ILE A 363 2.35 -3.38 -17.32
C ILE A 363 3.83 -3.02 -17.32
N VAL A 364 4.17 -1.73 -17.50
CA VAL A 364 5.56 -1.27 -17.46
C VAL A 364 6.15 -1.42 -16.06
N LEU A 365 5.42 -1.06 -15.00
CA LEU A 365 5.90 -1.21 -13.63
C LEU A 365 6.16 -2.67 -13.27
N HIS A 366 5.29 -3.58 -13.72
CA HIS A 366 5.44 -5.02 -13.52
C HIS A 366 6.59 -5.58 -14.35
N GLY A 367 6.70 -5.24 -15.63
CA GLY A 367 7.84 -5.67 -16.44
C GLY A 367 9.17 -5.15 -15.89
N LEU A 368 9.20 -3.91 -15.38
CA LEU A 368 10.35 -3.36 -14.66
C LEU A 368 10.57 -4.03 -13.31
N TRP A 369 9.57 -4.65 -12.69
CA TRP A 369 9.72 -5.40 -11.45
C TRP A 369 10.43 -6.73 -11.71
N ASP A 370 10.07 -7.41 -12.81
CA ASP A 370 10.59 -8.72 -13.17
C ASP A 370 11.92 -8.68 -13.94
N MET A 371 12.36 -7.50 -14.37
CA MET A 371 13.62 -7.32 -15.08
C MET A 371 14.82 -7.24 -14.11
N ASP A 372 15.94 -7.83 -14.47
CA ASP A 372 17.21 -7.62 -13.78
C ASP A 372 17.94 -6.42 -14.41
N PHE A 373 18.05 -5.30 -13.66
CA PHE A 373 18.77 -4.11 -14.14
C PHE A 373 20.28 -4.33 -14.31
N VAL A 374 20.83 -5.33 -13.62
CA VAL A 374 22.25 -5.70 -13.69
C VAL A 374 22.34 -7.16 -14.09
N SER A 375 22.85 -7.40 -15.29
CA SER A 375 23.19 -8.73 -15.76
C SER A 375 24.48 -9.21 -15.09
N LEU A 376 24.44 -10.36 -14.44
CA LEU A 376 25.64 -11.00 -13.92
C LEU A 376 26.41 -11.69 -15.05
N PRO A 377 27.76 -11.64 -15.05
CA PRO A 377 28.55 -12.28 -16.10
C PRO A 377 28.40 -13.81 -16.05
N VAL A 378 28.19 -14.39 -17.22
CA VAL A 378 28.11 -15.84 -17.45
C VAL A 378 29.16 -16.28 -18.47
N ASP A 379 29.64 -17.51 -18.39
CA ASP A 379 30.51 -18.09 -19.41
C ASP A 379 29.74 -18.49 -20.68
N ASN A 380 30.44 -19.01 -21.69
CA ASN A 380 29.85 -19.45 -22.96
C ASN A 380 28.91 -20.67 -22.82
N GLN A 381 28.90 -21.31 -21.64
CA GLN A 381 28.04 -22.43 -21.29
C GLN A 381 26.87 -22.00 -20.40
N GLY A 382 26.76 -20.70 -20.08
CA GLY A 382 25.71 -20.14 -19.22
C GLY A 382 25.96 -20.27 -17.73
N ASN A 383 27.16 -20.70 -17.30
CA ASN A 383 27.49 -20.78 -15.88
C ASN A 383 27.82 -19.39 -15.34
N LEU A 384 27.31 -19.07 -14.15
CA LEU A 384 27.58 -17.82 -13.46
C LEU A 384 29.08 -17.71 -13.11
N ILE A 385 29.75 -16.69 -13.64
CA ILE A 385 31.17 -16.37 -13.39
C ILE A 385 31.33 -15.05 -12.62
N ALA A 386 30.29 -14.64 -11.90
CA ALA A 386 30.27 -13.42 -11.10
C ALA A 386 31.07 -13.55 -9.79
N THR A 387 31.79 -12.50 -9.42
CA THR A 387 32.41 -12.40 -8.09
C THR A 387 31.33 -12.20 -7.01
N VAL A 388 31.65 -12.56 -5.76
CA VAL A 388 30.75 -12.31 -4.60
C VAL A 388 30.36 -10.84 -4.51
N GLU A 389 31.28 -9.94 -4.85
CA GLU A 389 31.02 -8.49 -4.87
C GLU A 389 29.99 -8.12 -5.95
N GLN A 390 30.11 -8.67 -7.17
CA GLN A 390 29.15 -8.43 -8.25
C GLN A 390 27.75 -8.96 -7.91
N ILE A 391 27.67 -10.14 -7.30
CA ILE A 391 26.40 -10.73 -6.85
C ILE A 391 25.76 -9.82 -5.79
N SER A 392 26.52 -9.41 -4.78
CA SER A 392 26.01 -8.54 -3.71
C SER A 392 25.55 -7.19 -4.24
N GLN A 393 26.27 -6.60 -5.20
CA GLN A 393 25.85 -5.34 -5.85
C GLN A 393 24.55 -5.51 -6.65
N ALA A 394 24.41 -6.60 -7.41
CA ALA A 394 23.19 -6.88 -8.16
C ALA A 394 21.97 -7.09 -7.23
N GLU A 395 22.15 -7.83 -6.13
CA GLU A 395 21.09 -8.02 -5.12
C GLU A 395 20.68 -6.69 -4.48
N MET A 396 21.64 -5.84 -4.10
CA MET A 396 21.36 -4.50 -3.56
C MET A 396 20.53 -3.65 -4.53
N ILE A 397 20.90 -3.63 -5.81
CA ILE A 397 20.17 -2.89 -6.85
C ILE A 397 18.75 -3.44 -7.00
N LYS A 398 18.57 -4.76 -6.94
CA LYS A 398 17.26 -5.42 -7.01
C LYS A 398 16.36 -5.02 -5.83
N TYR A 399 16.89 -4.93 -4.61
CA TYR A 399 16.12 -4.43 -3.46
C TYR A 399 15.74 -2.95 -3.60
N ILE A 400 16.66 -2.11 -4.09
CA ILE A 400 16.38 -0.70 -4.37
C ILE A 400 15.28 -0.55 -5.43
N GLN A 401 15.34 -1.37 -6.48
CA GLN A 401 14.32 -1.46 -7.53
C GLN A 401 12.94 -1.80 -6.94
N TYR A 402 12.82 -2.89 -6.19
CA TYR A 402 11.55 -3.26 -5.56
C TYR A 402 11.02 -2.17 -4.64
N GLY A 403 11.88 -1.59 -3.79
CA GLY A 403 11.50 -0.49 -2.91
C GLY A 403 11.02 0.75 -3.67
N SER A 404 11.73 1.13 -4.74
CA SER A 404 11.38 2.30 -5.57
C SER A 404 10.07 2.11 -6.31
N LEU A 405 9.85 0.94 -6.91
CA LEU A 405 8.61 0.60 -7.62
C LEU A 405 7.43 0.50 -6.64
N ALA A 406 7.64 -0.08 -5.46
CA ALA A 406 6.63 -0.11 -4.40
C ALA A 406 6.24 1.31 -3.96
N ILE A 407 7.20 2.19 -3.69
CA ILE A 407 6.91 3.58 -3.33
C ILE A 407 6.13 4.27 -4.46
N LEU A 408 6.54 4.08 -5.71
CA LEU A 408 5.87 4.68 -6.87
C LEU A 408 4.41 4.23 -7.00
N VAL A 409 4.13 2.93 -6.90
CA VAL A 409 2.73 2.44 -6.98
C VAL A 409 1.89 2.94 -5.81
N TRP A 410 2.47 3.11 -4.62
CA TRP A 410 1.74 3.68 -3.48
C TRP A 410 1.44 5.17 -3.67
N ILE A 411 2.34 5.94 -4.27
CA ILE A 411 2.03 7.32 -4.67
C ILE A 411 0.84 7.33 -5.64
N ILE A 412 0.81 6.42 -6.62
CA ILE A 412 -0.32 6.27 -7.56
C ILE A 412 -1.61 5.96 -6.81
N ILE A 413 -1.59 5.00 -5.86
CA ILE A 413 -2.76 4.65 -5.05
C ILE A 413 -3.28 5.85 -4.26
N LEU A 414 -2.40 6.66 -3.66
CA LEU A 414 -2.82 7.84 -2.90
C LEU A 414 -3.46 8.91 -3.80
N VAL A 415 -2.92 9.09 -5.00
CA VAL A 415 -3.53 9.95 -6.04
C VAL A 415 -4.93 9.43 -6.38
N ILE A 416 -5.09 8.13 -6.57
CA ILE A 416 -6.39 7.49 -6.86
C ILE A 416 -7.37 7.66 -5.69
N ILE A 417 -6.94 7.46 -4.44
CA ILE A 417 -7.77 7.67 -3.25
C ILE A 417 -8.26 9.13 -3.20
N ASN A 418 -7.36 10.09 -3.40
CA ASN A 418 -7.71 11.50 -3.47
C ASN A 418 -8.72 11.79 -4.59
N ARG A 419 -8.56 11.19 -5.78
CA ARG A 419 -9.51 11.32 -6.89
C ARG A 419 -10.87 10.71 -6.56
N GLY A 420 -10.91 9.54 -5.91
CA GLY A 420 -12.14 8.91 -5.46
C GLY A 420 -12.90 9.76 -4.44
N LEU A 421 -12.19 10.39 -3.50
CA LEU A 421 -12.80 11.33 -2.55
C LEU A 421 -13.30 12.60 -3.24
N LYS A 422 -12.58 13.14 -4.23
CA LYS A 422 -13.04 14.27 -5.05
C LYS A 422 -14.30 13.91 -5.86
N GLU A 423 -14.38 12.70 -6.39
CA GLU A 423 -15.57 12.18 -7.09
C GLU A 423 -16.79 12.13 -6.17
N ILE A 424 -16.65 11.54 -4.98
CA ILE A 424 -17.73 11.47 -3.99
C ILE A 424 -18.20 12.89 -3.63
N ASN A 425 -17.26 13.81 -3.37
CA ASN A 425 -17.56 15.20 -3.09
C ASN A 425 -18.37 15.90 -4.19
N ALA A 426 -18.08 15.61 -5.46
CA ALA A 426 -18.80 16.18 -6.59
C ALA A 426 -20.24 15.64 -6.68
N ILE A 427 -20.41 14.31 -6.55
CA ILE A 427 -21.72 13.65 -6.60
C ILE A 427 -22.63 14.13 -5.45
N THR A 428 -22.09 14.26 -4.23
CA THR A 428 -22.87 14.78 -3.10
C THR A 428 -23.31 16.23 -3.32
N LYS A 429 -22.47 17.09 -3.93
CA LYS A 429 -22.85 18.47 -4.23
C LYS A 429 -23.99 18.52 -5.24
N GLU A 430 -23.91 17.73 -6.31
CA GLU A 430 -24.95 17.64 -7.33
C GLU A 430 -26.30 17.14 -6.75
N SER A 431 -26.27 16.10 -5.92
CA SER A 431 -27.47 15.60 -5.21
C SER A 431 -28.12 16.67 -4.34
N ASN A 432 -27.31 17.42 -3.57
CA ASN A 432 -27.81 18.51 -2.73
C ASN A 432 -28.41 19.65 -3.56
N THR A 433 -27.80 20.02 -4.68
CA THR A 433 -28.32 21.07 -5.58
C THR A 433 -29.65 20.66 -6.21
N LEU A 434 -29.78 19.40 -6.68
CA LEU A 434 -31.04 18.89 -7.23
C LEU A 434 -32.17 18.94 -6.21
N ARG A 435 -31.91 18.56 -4.95
CA ARG A 435 -32.90 18.64 -3.87
C ARG A 435 -33.32 20.06 -3.51
N LEU A 436 -32.39 21.03 -3.52
CA LEU A 436 -32.72 22.43 -3.28
C LEU A 436 -33.65 22.96 -4.37
N ASN A 437 -33.36 22.62 -5.63
CA ASN A 437 -34.21 22.96 -6.77
C ASN A 437 -35.59 22.28 -6.70
N GLU A 438 -35.68 21.01 -6.27
CA GLU A 438 -36.95 20.30 -6.06
C GLU A 438 -37.78 20.86 -4.89
N ARG A 439 -37.13 21.47 -3.89
CA ARG A 439 -37.77 22.14 -2.75
C ARG A 439 -38.15 23.60 -3.03
N GLY A 440 -37.88 24.11 -4.22
CA GLY A 440 -38.20 25.49 -4.61
C GLY A 440 -37.44 26.56 -3.83
N GLN A 441 -36.22 26.24 -3.35
CA GLN A 441 -35.33 27.15 -2.65
C GLN A 441 -34.27 27.76 -3.57
#